data_AF-R2ST67-F1
#
_entry.id   AF-R2ST67-F1
#
_cell.length_a   1.000
_cell.length_b   1.000
_cell.length_c   1.000
_cell.angle_alpha   90.00
_cell.angle_beta   90.00
_cell.angle_gamma   90.00
#
_symmetry.space_group_name_H-M   'P 1'
#
loop_
_entity.id
_entity.type
_entity.pdbx_description
1 polymer ?
#
loop_
_entity_poly.entity_id
_entity_poly.type
_entity_poly.pdbx_seq_one_letter_code
_entity_poly.pdbx_strand_id
1 'polypeptide(L)'
;MNLGKYVVVLLIDFLSQLILFPLCWRIVGDQNFFLAVILTAIVVVGVKLFFINLIEVKSYRFSISRRPLYIYYGVSGVASIFIMPIAFMSGTMAAGGGLLFFLIGFTFVWIIPNGIMWLFYLVGSMKYEEK
;
A
#
# COMPACT_ATOMS: atom_id res chain seq x y z
N MET A 1 -9.75 17.45 -14.62
CA MET A 1 -8.94 16.81 -13.56
C MET A 1 -9.23 15.31 -13.55
N ASN A 2 -8.24 14.46 -13.83
CA ASN A 2 -8.47 13.03 -14.08
C ASN A 2 -8.38 12.22 -12.78
N LEU A 3 -9.36 12.39 -11.88
CA LEU A 3 -9.37 11.78 -10.53
C LEU A 3 -9.17 10.25 -10.57
N GLY A 4 -9.65 9.61 -11.65
CA GLY A 4 -9.45 8.18 -11.92
C GLY A 4 -7.97 7.75 -11.93
N LYS A 5 -7.02 8.64 -12.26
CA LYS A 5 -5.60 8.27 -12.27
C LYS A 5 -5.01 8.02 -10.90
N TYR A 6 -5.42 8.82 -9.92
CA TYR A 6 -4.98 8.65 -8.54
C TYR A 6 -5.69 7.48 -7.87
N VAL A 7 -6.97 7.24 -8.21
CA VAL A 7 -7.69 6.06 -7.74
C VAL A 7 -7.00 4.77 -8.17
N VAL A 8 -6.48 4.70 -9.40
CA VAL A 8 -5.69 3.54 -9.86
C VAL A 8 -4.40 3.37 -9.05
N VAL A 9 -3.70 4.46 -8.72
CA VAL A 9 -2.51 4.40 -7.83
C VAL A 9 -2.88 3.81 -6.46
N LEU A 10 -3.99 4.28 -5.87
CA LEU A 10 -4.49 3.77 -4.59
C LEU A 10 -4.91 2.30 -4.66
N LEU A 11 -5.49 1.88 -5.79
CA LEU A 11 -5.90 0.49 -6.00
C LEU A 11 -4.70 -0.44 -6.14
N ILE A 12 -3.65 -0.01 -6.86
CA ILE A 12 -2.37 -0.74 -6.96
C ILE A 12 -1.73 -0.85 -5.60
N ASP A 13 -1.73 0.24 -4.82
CA ASP A 13 -1.21 0.25 -3.47
C ASP A 13 -1.92 -0.77 -2.57
N PHE A 14 -3.26 -0.72 -2.53
CA PHE A 14 -4.09 -1.67 -1.80
C PHE A 14 -3.76 -3.13 -2.15
N LEU A 15 -3.81 -3.47 -3.44
CA LEU A 15 -3.60 -4.84 -3.90
C LEU A 15 -2.17 -5.32 -3.63
N SER A 16 -1.18 -4.44 -3.82
CA SER A 16 0.23 -4.76 -3.58
C SER A 16 0.48 -5.10 -2.11
N GLN A 17 -0.06 -4.33 -1.17
CA GLN A 17 0.15 -4.59 0.26
C GLN A 17 -0.61 -5.82 0.75
N LEU A 18 -1.84 -6.03 0.26
CA LEU A 18 -2.67 -7.19 0.62
C LEU A 18 -2.02 -8.51 0.17
N ILE A 19 -1.38 -8.53 -1.00
CA ILE A 19 -0.80 -9.75 -1.59
C ILE A 19 0.65 -9.96 -1.13
N LEU A 20 1.47 -8.92 -1.14
CA LEU A 20 2.91 -9.05 -0.91
C LEU A 20 3.24 -9.31 0.56
N PHE A 21 2.45 -8.80 1.50
CA PHE A 21 2.73 -9.00 2.92
C PHE A 21 2.64 -10.48 3.34
N PRO A 22 1.56 -11.23 3.02
CA PRO A 22 1.52 -12.68 3.26
C PRO A 22 2.64 -13.45 2.56
N LEU A 23 3.01 -13.05 1.33
CA LEU A 23 4.08 -13.69 0.57
C LEU A 23 5.45 -13.49 1.24
N CYS A 24 5.81 -12.26 1.56
CA CYS A 24 7.06 -11.93 2.24
C CYS A 24 7.14 -12.60 3.62
N TRP A 25 6.04 -12.62 4.37
CA TRP A 25 5.97 -13.34 5.63
C TRP A 25 6.19 -14.84 5.45
N ARG A 26 5.59 -15.47 4.43
CA ARG A 26 5.77 -16.90 4.16
C ARG A 26 7.20 -17.27 3.78
N ILE A 27 7.91 -16.39 3.08
CA ILE A 27 9.32 -16.59 2.67
C ILE A 27 10.26 -16.47 3.88
N VAL A 28 10.03 -15.45 4.72
CA VAL A 28 10.93 -15.07 5.82
C VAL A 28 10.69 -15.90 7.08
N GLY A 29 9.46 -16.37 7.28
CA GLY A 29 9.05 -17.19 8.42
C GLY A 29 8.75 -16.38 9.68
N ASP A 30 8.07 -17.03 10.63
CA ASP A 30 7.50 -16.39 11.83
C ASP A 30 8.54 -15.76 12.76
N GLN A 31 9.74 -16.36 12.84
CA GLN A 31 10.81 -15.87 13.72
C GLN A 31 11.37 -14.51 13.27
N ASN A 32 11.17 -14.14 12.02
CA ASN A 32 11.74 -12.95 11.40
C ASN A 32 10.65 -11.96 10.95
N PHE A 33 9.58 -11.83 11.74
CA PHE A 33 8.41 -11.01 11.40
C PHE A 33 8.74 -9.56 11.00
N PHE A 34 9.60 -8.87 11.76
CA PHE A 34 10.01 -7.49 11.43
C PHE A 34 10.80 -7.41 10.11
N LEU A 35 11.61 -8.42 9.81
CA LEU A 35 12.31 -8.51 8.53
C LEU A 35 11.30 -8.70 7.39
N ALA A 36 10.23 -9.49 7.59
CA ALA A 36 9.15 -9.63 6.62
C ALA A 36 8.43 -8.29 6.36
N VAL A 37 8.18 -7.49 7.40
CA VAL A 37 7.58 -6.15 7.27
C VAL A 37 8.47 -5.21 6.46
N ILE A 38 9.76 -5.13 6.78
CA ILE A 38 10.73 -4.28 6.07
C ILE A 38 10.87 -4.72 4.60
N LEU A 39 11.01 -6.03 4.37
CA LEU A 39 11.09 -6.60 3.03
C LEU A 39 9.82 -6.29 2.23
N THR A 40 8.64 -6.43 2.85
CA THR A 40 7.36 -6.09 2.23
C THR A 40 7.34 -4.63 1.82
N ALA A 41 7.75 -3.70 2.69
CA ALA A 41 7.77 -2.27 2.36
C ALA A 41 8.64 -1.97 1.13
N ILE A 42 9.83 -2.58 1.05
CA ILE A 42 10.75 -2.41 -0.10
C ILE A 42 10.14 -2.99 -1.38
N VAL A 43 9.67 -4.24 -1.33
CA VAL A 43 9.11 -4.94 -2.50
C VAL A 43 7.84 -4.24 -3.00
N VAL A 44 6.98 -3.79 -2.09
CA VAL A 44 5.76 -3.04 -2.40
C VAL A 44 6.09 -1.76 -3.18
N VAL A 45 7.09 -0.99 -2.76
CA VAL A 45 7.51 0.23 -3.50
C VAL A 45 7.97 -0.11 -4.92
N GLY A 46 8.77 -1.16 -5.08
CA GLY A 46 9.23 -1.63 -6.39
C GLY A 46 8.06 -2.06 -7.30
N VAL A 47 7.16 -2.87 -6.78
CA VAL A 47 5.98 -3.37 -7.51
C VAL A 47 5.05 -2.22 -7.92
N LYS A 48 4.80 -1.28 -7.00
CA LYS A 48 4.01 -0.07 -7.28
C LYS A 48 4.58 0.75 -8.43
N LEU A 49 5.89 1.02 -8.41
CA LEU A 49 6.55 1.79 -9.46
C LEU A 49 6.55 1.06 -10.81
N PHE A 50 6.76 -0.26 -10.79
CA PHE A 50 6.66 -1.09 -11.97
C PHE A 50 5.27 -1.02 -12.61
N PHE A 51 4.20 -1.23 -11.84
CA PHE A 51 2.84 -1.20 -12.37
C PHE A 51 2.42 0.19 -12.85
N ILE A 52 2.82 1.27 -12.15
CA ILE A 52 2.58 2.63 -12.64
C ILE A 52 3.28 2.84 -13.97
N ASN A 53 4.57 2.54 -14.07
CA ASN A 53 5.32 2.70 -15.32
C ASN A 53 4.68 1.88 -16.45
N LEU A 54 4.27 0.64 -16.16
CA LEU A 54 3.60 -0.23 -17.12
C LEU A 54 2.29 0.38 -17.63
N ILE A 55 1.48 0.96 -16.74
CA ILE A 55 0.20 1.60 -17.09
C ILE A 55 0.43 2.88 -17.90
N GLU A 56 1.41 3.70 -17.52
CA GLU A 56 1.74 4.91 -18.29
C GLU A 56 2.24 4.58 -19.70
N VAL A 57 3.07 3.55 -19.86
CA VAL A 57 3.56 3.11 -21.18
C VAL A 57 2.43 2.58 -22.06
N LYS A 58 1.48 1.83 -21.47
CA LYS A 58 0.35 1.26 -22.22
C LYS A 58 -0.79 2.26 -22.47
N SER A 59 -0.88 3.32 -21.65
CA SER A 59 -1.96 4.29 -21.70
C SER A 59 -1.40 5.70 -21.87
N TYR A 60 -1.30 6.17 -23.12
CA TYR A 60 -0.84 7.52 -23.49
C TYR A 60 -1.65 8.67 -22.85
N ARG A 61 -2.82 8.38 -22.24
CA ARG A 61 -3.67 9.36 -21.54
C ARG A 61 -3.43 9.39 -20.03
N PHE A 62 -2.52 8.56 -19.52
CA PHE A 62 -2.30 8.33 -18.11
C PHE A 62 -0.87 8.73 -17.75
N SER A 63 -0.71 10.01 -17.37
CA SER A 63 0.55 10.53 -16.84
C SER A 63 0.33 10.97 -15.40
N ILE A 64 1.11 10.40 -14.48
CA ILE A 64 1.07 10.70 -13.05
C ILE A 64 2.27 11.57 -12.70
N SER A 65 2.02 12.69 -12.01
CA SER A 65 3.09 13.53 -11.50
C SER A 65 3.98 12.75 -10.52
N ARG A 66 5.29 12.67 -10.82
CA ARG A 66 6.25 11.85 -10.09
C ARG A 66 6.59 12.38 -8.70
N ARG A 67 6.63 13.71 -8.53
CA ARG A 67 7.00 14.34 -7.25
C ARG A 67 6.02 14.01 -6.10
N PRO A 68 4.69 14.23 -6.24
CA PRO A 68 3.75 13.84 -5.21
C PRO A 68 3.70 12.32 -5.01
N LEU A 69 3.93 11.53 -6.08
CA LEU A 69 3.98 10.07 -6.01
C LEU A 69 5.14 9.56 -5.16
N TYR A 70 6.36 10.09 -5.34
CA TYR A 70 7.52 9.66 -4.55
C TYR A 70 7.41 10.07 -3.08
N ILE A 71 6.92 11.29 -2.80
CA ILE A 71 6.66 11.73 -1.42
C ILE A 71 5.63 10.82 -0.77
N TYR A 72 4.54 10.51 -1.48
CA TYR A 72 3.53 9.58 -1.01
C TYR A 72 4.09 8.19 -0.72
N TYR A 73 4.88 7.62 -1.63
CA TYR A 73 5.48 6.30 -1.42
C TYR A 73 6.50 6.26 -0.29
N GLY A 74 7.26 7.34 -0.07
CA GLY A 74 8.14 7.47 1.09
C GLY A 74 7.35 7.46 2.40
N VAL A 75 6.35 8.34 2.52
CA VAL A 75 5.51 8.46 3.73
C VAL A 75 4.72 7.17 3.98
N SER A 76 4.08 6.62 2.93
CA SER A 76 3.37 5.35 2.97
C SER A 76 4.28 4.20 3.40
N GLY A 77 5.51 4.13 2.88
CA GLY A 77 6.49 3.11 3.24
C GLY A 77 6.87 3.16 4.72
N VAL A 78 7.19 4.34 5.25
CA VAL A 78 7.51 4.50 6.68
C VAL A 78 6.31 4.17 7.55
N ALA A 79 5.12 4.68 7.22
CA ALA A 79 3.91 4.40 7.97
C ALA A 79 3.58 2.90 7.97
N SER A 80 3.78 2.22 6.84
CA SER A 80 3.53 0.77 6.70
C SER A 80 4.38 -0.06 7.67
N ILE A 81 5.59 0.38 8.03
CA ILE A 81 6.44 -0.32 9.02
C ILE A 81 5.76 -0.40 10.38
N PHE A 82 4.99 0.63 10.77
CA PHE A 82 4.28 0.66 12.04
C PHE A 82 2.87 0.05 11.94
N ILE A 83 2.19 0.24 10.80
CA ILE A 83 0.81 -0.21 10.60
C ILE A 83 0.74 -1.73 10.37
N MET A 84 1.63 -2.31 9.55
CA MET A 84 1.58 -3.74 9.22
C MET A 84 1.67 -4.66 10.44
N PRO A 85 2.58 -4.44 11.41
CA PRO A 85 2.62 -5.23 12.64
C PRO A 85 1.30 -5.23 13.40
N ILE A 86 0.70 -4.05 13.58
CA ILE A 86 -0.54 -3.89 14.34
C ILE A 86 -1.70 -4.53 13.59
N ALA A 87 -1.79 -4.31 12.26
CA ALA A 87 -2.79 -4.94 11.42
C ALA A 87 -2.67 -6.47 11.42
N PHE A 88 -1.44 -6.99 11.38
CA PHE A 88 -1.19 -8.42 11.45
C PHE A 88 -1.59 -9.03 12.78
N MET A 89 -1.19 -8.42 13.90
CA MET A 89 -1.59 -8.86 15.24
C MET A 89 -3.11 -8.83 15.42
N SER A 90 -3.78 -7.79 14.92
CA SER A 90 -5.24 -7.73 14.94
C SER A 90 -5.87 -8.84 14.08
N GLY A 91 -5.31 -9.11 12.91
CA GLY A 91 -5.70 -10.24 12.07
C GLY A 91 -5.52 -11.58 12.77
N THR A 92 -4.36 -11.85 13.38
CA THR A 92 -4.12 -13.13 14.09
C THR A 92 -5.01 -13.30 15.31
N MET A 93 -5.30 -12.22 16.05
CA MET A 93 -6.27 -12.24 17.15
C MET A 93 -7.70 -12.51 16.67
N ALA A 94 -8.08 -12.02 15.49
CA ALA A 94 -9.36 -12.32 14.86
C ALA A 94 -9.40 -13.72 14.21
N ALA A 95 -8.25 -14.30 13.88
CA ALA A 95 -8.11 -15.59 13.19
C ALA A 95 -8.59 -16.81 13.99
N GLY A 96 -9.02 -16.64 15.25
CA GLY A 96 -9.71 -17.67 16.01
C GLY A 96 -10.96 -18.25 15.30
N GLY A 97 -11.48 -17.55 14.28
CA GLY A 97 -12.54 -18.03 13.37
C GLY A 97 -12.09 -18.48 11.97
N GLY A 98 -10.78 -18.51 11.66
CA GLY A 98 -10.23 -18.90 10.36
C GLY A 98 -9.73 -17.73 9.48
N LEU A 99 -9.29 -18.05 8.25
CA LEU A 99 -8.63 -17.10 7.32
C LEU A 99 -9.49 -15.88 6.99
N LEU A 100 -10.81 -16.04 6.87
CA LEU A 100 -11.72 -14.93 6.59
C LEU A 100 -11.66 -13.85 7.69
N PHE A 101 -11.65 -14.27 8.95
CA PHE A 101 -11.62 -13.34 10.09
C PHE A 101 -10.24 -12.71 10.26
N PHE A 102 -9.17 -13.43 9.93
CA PHE A 102 -7.83 -12.85 9.81
C PHE A 102 -7.82 -11.68 8.82
N LEU A 103 -8.36 -11.90 7.62
CA LEU A 103 -8.41 -10.86 6.58
C LEU A 103 -9.25 -9.67 7.04
N ILE A 104 -10.40 -9.89 7.67
CA ILE A 104 -11.24 -8.81 8.21
C ILE A 104 -10.49 -7.99 9.27
N GLY A 105 -9.88 -8.65 10.26
CA GLY A 105 -9.11 -7.96 11.32
C GLY A 105 -7.91 -7.19 10.76
N PHE A 106 -7.19 -7.81 9.82
CA PHE A 106 -6.08 -7.16 9.12
C PHE A 106 -6.55 -5.93 8.34
N THR A 107 -7.57 -6.07 7.50
CA THR A 107 -8.07 -4.99 6.65
C THR A 107 -8.61 -3.82 7.46
N PHE A 108 -9.30 -4.05 8.58
CA PHE A 108 -9.90 -2.98 9.37
C PHE A 108 -8.85 -2.06 10.02
N VAL A 109 -7.80 -2.65 10.59
CA VAL A 109 -6.70 -1.88 11.21
C VAL A 109 -5.80 -1.27 10.14
N TRP A 110 -5.65 -1.93 9.00
CA TRP A 110 -4.84 -1.45 7.88
C TRP A 110 -5.50 -0.28 7.14
N ILE A 111 -6.83 -0.30 6.95
CA ILE A 111 -7.52 0.65 6.06
C ILE A 111 -7.63 2.05 6.65
N ILE A 112 -7.73 2.18 7.97
CA ILE A 112 -7.88 3.48 8.64
C ILE A 112 -6.67 4.39 8.39
N PRO A 113 -5.43 4.00 8.77
CA PRO A 113 -4.27 4.85 8.56
C PRO A 113 -3.90 4.98 7.07
N ASN A 114 -4.12 3.95 6.25
CA ASN A 114 -3.92 4.06 4.80
C ASN A 114 -4.93 5.00 4.16
N GLY A 115 -6.20 4.96 4.57
CA GLY A 115 -7.24 5.87 4.11
C GLY A 115 -6.90 7.34 4.37
N ILE A 116 -6.31 7.65 5.53
CA ILE A 116 -5.80 8.99 5.83
C ILE A 116 -4.67 9.38 4.87
N MET A 117 -3.69 8.51 4.65
CA MET A 117 -2.60 8.76 3.71
C MET A 117 -3.09 8.92 2.26
N TRP A 118 -4.11 8.16 1.87
CA TRP A 118 -4.76 8.24 0.57
C TRP A 118 -5.44 9.59 0.37
N LEU A 119 -6.14 10.10 1.39
CA LEU A 119 -6.72 11.44 1.35
C LEU A 119 -5.64 12.51 1.20
N PHE A 120 -4.53 12.42 1.94
CA PHE A 120 -3.41 13.34 1.78
C PHE A 120 -2.79 13.28 0.38
N TYR A 121 -2.64 12.08 -0.19
CA TYR A 121 -2.15 11.92 -1.56
C TYR A 121 -3.09 12.52 -2.60
N LEU A 122 -4.40 12.27 -2.48
CA LEU A 122 -5.41 12.80 -3.38
C LEU A 122 -5.41 14.32 -3.34
N VAL A 123 -5.53 14.92 -2.14
CA VAL A 123 -5.55 16.38 -1.97
C VAL A 123 -4.22 17.00 -2.41
N GLY A 124 -3.09 16.40 -2.04
CA GLY A 124 -1.76 16.89 -2.40
C GLY A 124 -1.52 16.85 -3.90
N SER A 125 -1.98 15.80 -4.59
CA SER A 125 -1.83 15.67 -6.04
C SER A 125 -2.77 16.61 -6.80
N MET A 126 -4.01 16.80 -6.34
CA MET A 126 -4.94 17.77 -6.90
C MET A 126 -4.37 19.19 -6.85
N LYS A 127 -3.87 19.62 -5.69
CA LYS A 127 -3.23 20.94 -5.52
C LYS A 127 -1.96 21.11 -6.35
N TYR A 128 -1.27 20.02 -6.68
CA TYR A 128 -0.06 20.06 -7.50
C TYR A 128 -0.37 20.26 -8.98
N GLU A 129 -1.52 19.76 -9.47
CA GLU A 129 -1.91 19.91 -10.88
C GLU A 129 -2.66 21.22 -11.18
N GLU A 130 -3.15 21.91 -10.16
CA GLU A 130 -3.72 23.26 -10.29
C GLU A 130 -2.63 24.35 -10.41
N LYS A 131 -1.37 24.01 -10.13
CA LYS A 131 -0.20 24.90 -10.27
C LYS A 131 0.53 24.65 -11.59
#